data_AF-A0A8B7ZSU4-F1
#
_entry.id   AF-A0A8B7ZSU4-F1
#
_cell.length_a   1.000
_cell.length_b   1.000
_cell.length_c   1.000
_cell.angle_alpha   90.00
_cell.angle_beta   90.00
_cell.angle_gamma   90.00
#
_symmetry.space_group_name_H-M   'P 1'
#
loop_
_entity.id
_entity.type
_entity.pdbx_description
1 polymer ?
#
loop_
_entity_poly.entity_id
_entity_poly.type
_entity_poly.pdbx_seq_one_letter_code
_entity_poly.pdbx_strand_id
1 'polypeptide(L)'
;TEYGRRYLRGIQSLQDFRDKHPLTKYDHYQDYFQRLAEGEKNVCVATKFDRFGTSSGTTGKGKLIPVVMKTSTVYRAFAMLEDDQDMFLEDLSVGRINPSLNLDEEIRRSLNAALKPNLARANELRAEFARGFEGIAIRIWPHLLGITTIDISGYMKKLSEKYTKGTRSYSPIYACTESVVAVNLWMDGQPQRYVLIPTEVLTEFVPEDLCAEENPETLLIDEIEVGKRYEIVLTTVSGFYRYRMGDVVEVVGFHENCPVIQIKYRTGELLNLRSEKIDKLVVNNAIQESLGNWPGVTLVEWTCAESPLMYGDQEGVQYDMYYLLFVELEAEVLLSSKQKSLFDKSLRKQHEFYDHYRTIGTICEARVMIVRPGSFKKLQEFIVANSTASYNQFKMPKKLHTKATVDLMMSSVTD
;
A
#
# COMPACT_ATOMS: atom_id res chain seq x y z
N THR A 1 4.48 -3.79 -32.02
CA THR A 1 4.90 -2.53 -31.36
C THR A 1 6.39 -2.30 -31.58
N GLU A 2 6.93 -1.14 -31.26
CA GLU A 2 8.38 -0.89 -31.25
C GLU A 2 9.08 -1.86 -30.29
N TYR A 3 8.60 -1.89 -29.05
CA TYR A 3 9.06 -2.83 -28.01
C TYR A 3 9.03 -4.28 -28.51
N GLY A 4 7.94 -4.71 -29.14
CA GLY A 4 7.81 -6.05 -29.70
C GLY A 4 8.76 -6.34 -30.87
N ARG A 5 9.14 -5.33 -31.67
CA ARG A 5 10.19 -5.48 -32.69
C ARG A 5 11.59 -5.58 -32.09
N ARG A 6 11.82 -4.94 -30.93
CA ARG A 6 13.12 -4.88 -30.23
C ARG A 6 13.39 -6.10 -29.36
N TYR A 7 12.39 -6.59 -28.63
CA TYR A 7 12.56 -7.65 -27.62
C TYR A 7 11.77 -8.94 -27.89
N LEU A 8 10.68 -8.90 -28.68
CA LEU A 8 9.74 -10.03 -28.84
C LEU A 8 9.79 -10.67 -30.24
N ARG A 9 10.66 -10.19 -31.13
CA ARG A 9 10.76 -10.67 -32.51
C ARG A 9 11.46 -12.03 -32.56
N GLY A 10 10.76 -13.05 -33.06
CA GLY A 10 11.33 -14.40 -33.18
C GLY A 10 11.31 -15.18 -31.86
N ILE A 11 10.37 -14.86 -30.96
CA ILE A 11 9.95 -15.71 -29.85
C ILE A 11 8.86 -16.65 -30.37
N GLN A 12 9.02 -17.97 -30.20
CA GLN A 12 8.04 -18.98 -30.65
C GLN A 12 7.55 -19.92 -29.55
N SER A 13 8.16 -19.89 -28.36
CA SER A 13 7.77 -20.72 -27.21
C SER A 13 7.82 -19.91 -25.90
N LEU A 14 7.35 -20.50 -24.80
CA LEU A 14 7.48 -19.92 -23.47
C LEU A 14 8.94 -19.93 -22.98
N GLN A 15 9.74 -20.92 -23.40
CA GLN A 15 11.18 -20.95 -23.10
C GLN A 15 11.92 -19.86 -23.87
N ASP A 16 11.64 -19.69 -25.18
CA ASP A 16 12.15 -18.55 -25.96
C ASP A 16 11.87 -17.21 -25.26
N PHE A 17 10.72 -17.07 -24.61
CA PHE A 17 10.34 -15.87 -23.88
C PHE A 17 11.15 -15.70 -22.59
N ARG A 18 11.30 -16.76 -21.79
CA ARG A 18 12.15 -16.76 -20.58
C ARG A 18 13.62 -16.52 -20.89
N ASP A 19 14.13 -17.00 -22.03
CA ASP A 19 15.53 -16.87 -22.45
C ASP A 19 15.87 -15.51 -23.08
N LYS A 20 14.96 -14.96 -23.91
CA LYS A 20 15.24 -13.76 -24.73
C LYS A 20 14.74 -12.46 -24.10
N HIS A 21 13.79 -12.53 -23.16
CA HIS A 21 13.21 -11.37 -22.50
C HIS A 21 13.66 -11.31 -21.02
N PRO A 22 14.29 -10.22 -20.55
CA PRO A 22 14.77 -10.12 -19.18
C PRO A 22 13.63 -9.87 -18.19
N LEU A 23 13.83 -10.20 -16.91
CA LEU A 23 12.93 -9.74 -15.84
C LEU A 23 12.97 -8.21 -15.77
N THR A 24 11.79 -7.55 -15.71
CA THR A 24 11.69 -6.10 -15.80
C THR A 24 11.10 -5.46 -14.54
N LYS A 25 11.59 -4.27 -14.20
CA LYS A 25 11.00 -3.35 -13.20
C LYS A 25 10.36 -2.16 -13.92
N TYR A 26 9.68 -1.28 -13.19
CA TYR A 26 8.89 -0.19 -13.80
C TYR A 26 9.72 0.71 -14.74
N ASP A 27 10.96 0.99 -14.35
CA ASP A 27 11.85 1.95 -15.00
C ASP A 27 12.23 1.53 -16.44
N HIS A 28 12.23 0.21 -16.71
CA HIS A 28 12.38 -0.38 -18.04
C HIS A 28 11.31 0.13 -19.04
N TYR A 29 10.16 0.56 -18.54
CA TYR A 29 9.04 1.07 -19.32
C TYR A 29 8.85 2.59 -19.22
N GLN A 30 9.70 3.31 -18.48
CA GLN A 30 9.47 4.72 -18.17
C GLN A 30 9.43 5.62 -19.41
N ASP A 31 10.34 5.41 -20.37
CA ASP A 31 10.35 6.08 -21.68
C ASP A 31 9.10 5.71 -22.48
N TYR A 32 8.89 4.41 -22.70
CA TYR A 32 7.80 3.91 -23.54
C TYR A 32 6.41 4.37 -23.03
N PHE A 33 6.17 4.39 -21.72
CA PHE A 33 4.92 4.92 -21.15
C PHE A 33 4.82 6.45 -21.22
N GLN A 34 5.94 7.18 -21.15
CA GLN A 34 5.93 8.63 -21.32
C GLN A 34 5.58 9.01 -22.76
N ARG A 35 6.23 8.39 -23.75
CA ARG A 35 5.94 8.57 -25.18
C ARG A 35 4.49 8.22 -25.54
N LEU A 36 3.96 7.12 -24.98
CA LEU A 36 2.52 6.80 -25.11
C LEU A 36 1.63 7.89 -24.48
N ALA A 37 2.02 8.48 -23.35
CA ALA A 37 1.25 9.53 -22.67
C ALA A 37 1.30 10.89 -23.41
N GLU A 38 2.39 11.15 -24.12
CA GLU A 38 2.57 12.25 -25.08
C GLU A 38 1.80 12.00 -26.40
N GLY A 39 1.14 10.84 -26.55
CA GLY A 39 0.22 10.52 -27.65
C GLY A 39 0.81 9.67 -28.78
N GLU A 40 2.06 9.21 -28.65
CA GLU A 40 2.67 8.26 -29.58
C GLU A 40 1.91 6.91 -29.54
N LYS A 41 1.95 6.14 -30.63
CA LYS A 41 1.16 4.91 -30.82
C LYS A 41 2.06 3.77 -31.24
N ASN A 42 1.67 2.53 -30.89
CA ASN A 42 2.44 1.31 -31.16
C ASN A 42 3.81 1.20 -30.46
N VAL A 43 4.08 2.00 -29.42
CA VAL A 43 5.38 2.02 -28.71
C VAL A 43 5.64 0.70 -27.95
N CYS A 44 4.98 0.46 -26.81
CA CYS A 44 4.97 -0.85 -26.13
C CYS A 44 3.63 -1.60 -26.21
N VAL A 45 2.51 -0.87 -26.34
CA VAL A 45 1.13 -1.41 -26.50
C VAL A 45 0.68 -1.34 -27.96
N ALA A 46 -0.01 -2.39 -28.44
CA ALA A 46 -0.50 -2.51 -29.83
C ALA A 46 -1.96 -2.05 -30.01
N THR A 47 -2.78 -2.27 -28.99
CA THR A 47 -4.18 -1.87 -28.92
C THR A 47 -4.31 -0.36 -28.71
N LYS A 48 -5.47 0.20 -29.08
CA LYS A 48 -5.90 1.48 -28.50
C LYS A 48 -6.17 1.26 -27.01
N PHE A 49 -5.66 2.18 -26.19
CA PHE A 49 -6.08 2.39 -24.82
C PHE A 49 -6.76 3.76 -24.75
N ASP A 50 -7.95 3.86 -24.15
CA ASP A 50 -8.66 5.13 -24.07
C ASP A 50 -8.13 6.03 -22.94
N ARG A 51 -7.53 5.42 -21.90
CA ARG A 51 -6.90 6.08 -20.74
C ARG A 51 -5.74 5.23 -20.19
N PHE A 52 -4.82 5.87 -19.47
CA PHE A 52 -3.81 5.22 -18.61
C PHE A 52 -4.46 4.71 -17.29
N GLY A 53 -3.81 3.92 -16.39
CA GLY A 53 -4.42 3.23 -15.21
C GLY A 53 -4.23 3.49 -13.65
N THR A 54 -3.45 4.44 -13.10
CA THR A 54 -3.02 4.67 -11.67
C THR A 54 -2.67 3.49 -10.74
N SER A 55 -1.37 3.20 -10.64
CA SER A 55 -0.80 2.41 -9.54
C SER A 55 -0.39 3.30 -8.37
N SER A 56 -0.60 2.86 -7.14
CA SER A 56 -0.03 3.47 -5.93
C SER A 56 1.36 2.88 -5.60
N GLY A 57 2.19 2.66 -6.63
CA GLY A 57 3.52 2.08 -6.50
C GLY A 57 4.56 3.11 -6.06
N THR A 58 5.61 2.65 -5.37
CA THR A 58 6.72 3.48 -4.84
C THR A 58 7.55 4.17 -5.93
N THR A 59 7.42 3.79 -7.21
CA THR A 59 8.09 4.40 -8.37
C THR A 59 7.38 5.63 -8.94
N GLY A 60 6.28 6.10 -8.32
CA GLY A 60 5.84 7.49 -8.45
C GLY A 60 5.28 7.95 -9.81
N LYS A 61 5.00 7.07 -10.78
CA LYS A 61 4.30 7.43 -12.04
C LYS A 61 2.81 7.04 -12.07
N GLY A 62 1.96 8.03 -11.88
CA GLY A 62 0.50 7.99 -11.96
C GLY A 62 -0.05 7.95 -13.39
N LYS A 63 -1.32 7.55 -13.48
CA LYS A 63 -2.07 7.04 -14.65
C LYS A 63 -3.62 7.13 -14.23
N LEU A 64 -4.67 6.52 -14.83
CA LEU A 64 -6.14 6.57 -14.39
C LEU A 64 -7.17 5.40 -14.75
N ILE A 65 -7.22 4.25 -14.05
CA ILE A 65 -8.21 3.12 -14.28
C ILE A 65 -9.59 3.41 -13.65
N PRO A 66 -10.71 2.82 -14.13
CA PRO A 66 -11.99 2.78 -13.41
C PRO A 66 -11.86 2.51 -11.91
N VAL A 67 -12.30 3.46 -11.08
CA VAL A 67 -11.98 3.49 -9.65
C VAL A 67 -12.79 2.43 -8.87
N VAL A 68 -12.29 1.20 -8.84
CA VAL A 68 -12.73 0.21 -7.86
C VAL A 68 -12.31 0.71 -6.47
N MET A 69 -13.28 0.84 -5.57
CA MET A 69 -13.07 1.56 -4.31
C MET A 69 -12.11 0.79 -3.39
N LYS A 70 -10.93 1.37 -3.14
CA LYS A 70 -9.90 0.79 -2.25
C LYS A 70 -10.36 0.93 -0.80
N THR A 71 -10.05 -0.06 0.05
CA THR A 71 -10.53 -0.09 1.44
C THR A 71 -10.05 1.12 2.27
N SER A 72 -8.86 1.66 1.96
CA SER A 72 -8.36 2.91 2.55
C SER A 72 -9.15 4.16 2.15
N THR A 73 -9.81 4.15 0.98
CA THR A 73 -10.67 5.25 0.53
C THR A 73 -11.98 5.27 1.31
N VAL A 74 -12.59 4.09 1.55
CA VAL A 74 -13.78 3.98 2.42
C VAL A 74 -13.44 4.38 3.86
N TYR A 75 -12.30 3.94 4.38
CA TYR A 75 -11.84 4.36 5.71
C TYR A 75 -11.66 5.90 5.80
N ARG A 76 -11.04 6.54 4.80
CA ARG A 76 -10.91 8.00 4.74
C ARG A 76 -12.25 8.72 4.63
N ALA A 77 -13.21 8.18 3.88
CA ALA A 77 -14.54 8.77 3.75
C ALA A 77 -15.31 8.75 5.08
N PHE A 78 -15.17 7.69 5.89
CA PHE A 78 -15.73 7.64 7.23
C PHE A 78 -14.99 8.53 8.24
N ALA A 79 -13.67 8.63 8.16
CA ALA A 79 -12.89 9.55 9.01
C ALA A 79 -13.28 11.01 8.73
N MET A 80 -13.32 11.43 7.47
CA MET A 80 -13.77 12.77 7.06
C MET A 80 -15.21 13.06 7.51
N LEU A 81 -16.10 12.05 7.53
CA LEU A 81 -17.45 12.19 8.06
C LEU A 81 -17.52 12.32 9.60
N GLU A 82 -16.50 11.86 10.32
CA GLU A 82 -16.35 11.99 11.77
C GLU A 82 -15.68 13.33 12.14
N ASP A 83 -14.65 13.71 11.39
CA ASP A 83 -13.86 14.93 11.59
C ASP A 83 -14.68 16.20 11.20
N ASP A 84 -15.27 16.21 10.00
CA ASP A 84 -16.03 17.36 9.45
C ASP A 84 -17.56 17.22 9.65
N GLN A 85 -17.99 16.48 10.67
CA GLN A 85 -19.37 16.00 10.82
C GLN A 85 -20.44 17.11 10.75
N ASP A 86 -20.22 18.28 11.35
CA ASP A 86 -21.17 19.40 11.32
C ASP A 86 -21.34 20.00 9.93
N MET A 87 -20.29 20.04 9.09
CA MET A 87 -20.38 20.53 7.71
C MET A 87 -21.32 19.65 6.87
N PHE A 88 -21.19 18.32 6.98
CA PHE A 88 -22.07 17.38 6.29
C PHE A 88 -23.53 17.49 6.75
N LEU A 89 -23.75 17.76 8.04
CA LEU A 89 -25.09 17.94 8.60
C LEU A 89 -25.71 19.29 8.19
N GLU A 90 -24.92 20.37 8.12
CA GLU A 90 -25.38 21.66 7.61
C GLU A 90 -25.76 21.53 6.13
N ASP A 91 -24.84 21.09 5.26
CA ASP A 91 -25.02 20.95 3.81
C ASP A 91 -26.28 20.13 3.47
N LEU A 92 -26.50 19.02 4.18
CA LEU A 92 -27.69 18.17 4.02
C LEU A 92 -28.98 18.85 4.52
N SER A 93 -28.90 19.63 5.61
CA SER A 93 -30.06 20.34 6.14
C SER A 93 -30.52 21.49 5.22
N VAL A 94 -29.57 22.25 4.65
CA VAL A 94 -29.84 23.39 3.75
C VAL A 94 -29.99 22.98 2.29
N GLY A 95 -29.56 21.76 1.93
CA GLY A 95 -29.68 21.21 0.58
C GLY A 95 -28.64 21.75 -0.41
N ARG A 96 -27.47 22.20 0.06
CA ARG A 96 -26.45 22.88 -0.75
C ARG A 96 -25.05 22.62 -0.19
N ILE A 97 -24.11 22.27 -1.06
CA ILE A 97 -22.70 22.03 -0.72
C ILE A 97 -22.03 23.33 -0.22
N ASN A 98 -21.28 23.23 0.88
CA ASN A 98 -20.62 24.34 1.57
C ASN A 98 -19.85 25.24 0.56
N PRO A 99 -20.09 26.56 0.52
CA PRO A 99 -19.43 27.45 -0.43
C PRO A 99 -17.89 27.48 -0.30
N SER A 100 -17.35 27.20 0.90
CA SER A 100 -15.91 27.26 1.20
C SER A 100 -15.11 26.07 0.68
N LEU A 101 -15.78 24.97 0.30
CA LEU A 101 -15.11 23.79 -0.27
C LEU A 101 -14.51 24.13 -1.66
N ASN A 102 -13.21 23.94 -1.82
CA ASN A 102 -12.55 24.13 -3.11
C ASN A 102 -12.96 23.00 -4.08
N LEU A 103 -13.94 23.30 -4.94
CA LEU A 103 -14.54 22.38 -5.90
C LEU A 103 -14.66 23.08 -7.25
N ASP A 104 -14.49 22.32 -8.32
CA ASP A 104 -14.81 22.77 -9.68
C ASP A 104 -16.30 23.18 -9.80
N GLU A 105 -16.56 24.21 -10.60
CA GLU A 105 -17.90 24.80 -10.76
C GLU A 105 -18.92 23.88 -11.43
N GLU A 106 -18.51 23.01 -12.36
CA GLU A 106 -19.41 22.02 -12.97
C GLU A 106 -19.76 20.92 -11.94
N ILE A 107 -18.76 20.44 -11.19
CA ILE A 107 -18.96 19.48 -10.10
C ILE A 107 -19.87 20.07 -9.01
N ARG A 108 -19.59 21.30 -8.56
CA ARG A 108 -20.39 22.03 -7.56
C ARG A 108 -21.84 22.22 -8.01
N ARG A 109 -22.05 22.58 -9.28
CA ARG A 109 -23.39 22.71 -9.88
C ARG A 109 -24.13 21.37 -9.94
N SER A 110 -23.45 20.30 -10.34
CA SER A 110 -24.02 18.95 -10.39
C SER A 110 -24.43 18.44 -9.00
N LEU A 111 -23.58 18.63 -7.99
CA LEU A 111 -23.88 18.24 -6.60
C LEU A 111 -25.04 19.05 -6.02
N ASN A 112 -25.07 20.37 -6.23
CA ASN A 112 -26.16 21.24 -5.78
C ASN A 112 -27.50 20.97 -6.51
N ALA A 113 -27.48 20.41 -7.72
CA ALA A 113 -28.70 19.99 -8.42
C ALA A 113 -29.23 18.62 -7.94
N ALA A 114 -28.36 17.76 -7.42
CA ALA A 114 -28.72 16.45 -6.88
C ALA A 114 -29.15 16.51 -5.40
N LEU A 115 -28.49 17.36 -4.61
CA LEU A 115 -28.76 17.55 -3.19
C LEU A 115 -30.09 18.31 -2.97
N LYS A 116 -30.82 17.96 -1.92
CA LYS A 116 -32.10 18.58 -1.55
C LYS A 116 -32.15 18.84 -0.05
N PRO A 117 -32.79 19.92 0.43
CA PRO A 117 -32.87 20.22 1.85
C PRO A 117 -33.56 19.09 2.62
N ASN A 118 -32.88 18.49 3.59
CA ASN A 118 -33.40 17.38 4.37
C ASN A 118 -33.02 17.49 5.85
N LEU A 119 -33.57 18.51 6.50
CA LEU A 119 -33.42 18.76 7.94
C LEU A 119 -33.81 17.55 8.80
N ALA A 120 -34.83 16.78 8.41
CA ALA A 120 -35.24 15.57 9.14
C ALA A 120 -34.11 14.53 9.18
N ARG A 121 -33.49 14.23 8.04
CA ARG A 121 -32.36 13.31 7.95
C ARG A 121 -31.09 13.86 8.59
N ALA A 122 -30.84 15.18 8.50
CA ALA A 122 -29.73 15.80 9.21
C ALA A 122 -29.89 15.67 10.74
N ASN A 123 -31.11 15.80 11.27
CA ASN A 123 -31.36 15.62 12.71
C ASN A 123 -31.22 14.15 13.15
N GLU A 124 -31.67 13.20 12.33
CA GLU A 124 -31.45 11.76 12.53
C GLU A 124 -29.95 11.43 12.57
N LEU A 125 -29.18 11.88 11.58
CA LEU A 125 -27.73 11.65 11.52
C LEU A 125 -26.97 12.31 12.67
N ARG A 126 -27.36 13.52 13.09
CA ARG A 126 -26.76 14.18 14.27
C ARG A 126 -26.95 13.36 15.54
N ALA A 127 -28.11 12.74 15.73
CA ALA A 127 -28.36 11.84 16.85
C ALA A 127 -27.50 10.55 16.77
N GLU A 128 -27.23 10.05 15.56
CA GLU A 128 -26.37 8.88 15.36
C GLU A 128 -24.86 9.15 15.48
N PHE A 129 -24.42 10.36 15.12
CA PHE A 129 -23.02 10.81 15.27
C PHE A 129 -22.68 11.09 16.74
N ALA A 130 -23.61 11.68 17.50
CA ALA A 130 -23.49 11.89 18.94
C ALA A 130 -23.35 10.57 19.76
N ARG A 131 -23.64 9.41 19.15
CA ARG A 131 -23.43 8.07 19.72
C ARG A 131 -22.03 7.49 19.43
N GLY A 132 -21.16 8.22 18.72
CA GLY A 132 -19.83 7.78 18.31
C GLY A 132 -19.83 6.87 17.07
N PHE A 133 -18.69 6.83 16.37
CA PHE A 133 -18.59 6.25 15.02
C PHE A 133 -18.35 4.72 14.95
N GLU A 134 -18.31 4.01 16.08
CA GLU A 134 -18.22 2.55 16.09
C GLU A 134 -19.50 1.93 15.49
N GLY A 135 -19.37 1.11 14.45
CA GLY A 135 -20.50 0.47 13.75
C GLY A 135 -21.46 1.45 13.05
N ILE A 136 -21.02 2.68 12.76
CA ILE A 136 -21.86 3.74 12.20
C ILE A 136 -22.46 3.40 10.83
N ALA A 137 -21.78 2.57 10.02
CA ALA A 137 -22.19 2.26 8.65
C ALA A 137 -23.61 1.68 8.55
N ILE A 138 -23.97 0.74 9.42
CA ILE A 138 -25.31 0.13 9.44
C ILE A 138 -26.38 1.02 10.11
N ARG A 139 -25.98 2.11 10.78
CA ARG A 139 -26.92 3.08 11.38
C ARG A 139 -27.25 4.19 10.40
N ILE A 140 -26.26 4.64 9.61
CA ILE A 140 -26.52 5.49 8.44
C ILE A 140 -27.29 4.69 7.37
N TRP A 141 -26.86 3.47 7.05
CA TRP A 141 -27.46 2.66 5.99
C TRP A 141 -28.05 1.35 6.57
N PRO A 142 -29.28 1.37 7.12
CA PRO A 142 -29.92 0.21 7.77
C PRO A 142 -30.28 -0.95 6.82
N HIS A 143 -30.04 -0.80 5.52
CA HIS A 143 -30.19 -1.85 4.51
C HIS A 143 -28.84 -2.26 3.86
N LEU A 144 -27.71 -1.87 4.47
CA LEU A 144 -26.37 -2.22 4.00
C LEU A 144 -26.06 -3.71 4.23
N LEU A 145 -26.11 -4.50 3.14
CA LEU A 145 -25.89 -5.96 3.19
C LEU A 145 -24.41 -6.36 3.32
N GLY A 146 -23.49 -5.50 2.85
CA GLY A 146 -22.07 -5.79 2.79
C GLY A 146 -21.26 -4.63 2.19
N ILE A 147 -19.94 -4.69 2.35
CA ILE A 147 -18.99 -3.69 1.83
C ILE A 147 -17.96 -4.39 0.95
N THR A 148 -17.86 -3.94 -0.29
CA THR A 148 -17.00 -4.54 -1.32
C THR A 148 -15.86 -3.58 -1.68
N THR A 149 -14.64 -3.89 -1.25
CA THR A 149 -13.47 -3.00 -1.42
C THR A 149 -12.18 -3.78 -1.58
N ILE A 150 -11.29 -3.34 -2.47
CA ILE A 150 -9.96 -3.96 -2.64
C ILE A 150 -9.06 -3.58 -1.46
N ASP A 151 -8.59 -4.57 -0.69
CA ASP A 151 -7.57 -4.38 0.34
C ASP A 151 -6.21 -4.98 -0.03
N ILE A 152 -5.23 -4.10 -0.24
CA ILE A 152 -3.82 -4.43 -0.51
C ILE A 152 -2.93 -4.07 0.72
N SER A 153 -3.55 -3.66 1.84
CA SER A 153 -2.82 -2.99 2.93
C SER A 153 -3.36 -3.25 4.35
N GLY A 154 -4.22 -4.26 4.54
CA GLY A 154 -4.80 -4.59 5.85
C GLY A 154 -5.76 -3.54 6.41
N TYR A 155 -6.21 -2.58 5.60
CA TYR A 155 -7.14 -1.53 6.02
C TYR A 155 -8.55 -2.07 6.32
N MET A 156 -8.90 -3.26 5.82
CA MET A 156 -10.20 -3.89 6.08
C MET A 156 -10.38 -4.20 7.56
N LYS A 157 -9.31 -4.56 8.28
CA LYS A 157 -9.35 -4.74 9.73
C LYS A 157 -9.76 -3.44 10.44
N LYS A 158 -9.01 -2.35 10.21
CA LYS A 158 -9.33 -1.01 10.78
C LYS A 158 -10.74 -0.52 10.43
N LEU A 159 -11.19 -0.77 9.19
CA LEU A 159 -12.53 -0.42 8.73
C LEU A 159 -13.63 -1.26 9.43
N SER A 160 -13.38 -2.56 9.65
CA SER A 160 -14.30 -3.48 10.33
C SER A 160 -14.40 -3.28 11.84
N GLU A 161 -13.30 -2.89 12.49
CA GLU A 161 -13.25 -2.69 13.95
C GLU A 161 -13.91 -1.37 14.37
N LYS A 162 -13.70 -0.28 13.60
CA LYS A 162 -14.35 1.02 13.86
C LYS A 162 -15.68 1.13 13.09
N TYR A 163 -15.67 1.65 11.87
CA TYR A 163 -16.88 2.18 11.22
C TYR A 163 -17.92 1.16 10.78
N THR A 164 -17.49 -0.06 10.45
CA THR A 164 -18.33 -1.04 9.73
C THR A 164 -18.67 -2.30 10.55
N LYS A 165 -18.38 -2.27 11.86
CA LYS A 165 -18.70 -3.33 12.81
C LYS A 165 -20.16 -3.79 12.70
N GLY A 166 -20.36 -5.10 12.59
CA GLY A 166 -21.67 -5.72 12.29
C GLY A 166 -21.97 -5.94 10.80
N THR A 167 -21.16 -5.38 9.89
CA THR A 167 -21.27 -5.58 8.43
C THR A 167 -20.30 -6.67 7.95
N ARG A 168 -20.62 -7.35 6.84
CA ARG A 168 -19.65 -8.21 6.14
C ARG A 168 -18.80 -7.35 5.18
N SER A 169 -17.47 -7.42 5.31
CA SER A 169 -16.53 -6.78 4.39
C SER A 169 -15.84 -7.82 3.52
N TYR A 170 -15.73 -7.56 2.22
CA TYR A 170 -15.28 -8.51 1.21
C TYR A 170 -14.36 -7.82 0.19
N SER A 171 -13.18 -8.40 -0.04
CA SER A 171 -12.29 -8.02 -1.13
C SER A 171 -12.51 -9.01 -2.27
N PRO A 172 -13.08 -8.59 -3.42
CA PRO A 172 -13.52 -9.51 -4.47
C PRO A 172 -12.38 -9.92 -5.41
N ILE A 173 -11.36 -9.07 -5.56
CA ILE A 173 -10.26 -9.26 -6.51
C ILE A 173 -8.93 -8.83 -5.92
N TYR A 174 -7.88 -9.54 -6.31
CA TYR A 174 -6.51 -9.06 -6.28
C TYR A 174 -6.17 -8.57 -7.68
N ALA A 175 -5.87 -7.28 -7.79
CA ALA A 175 -5.67 -6.59 -9.05
C ALA A 175 -4.60 -5.51 -8.90
N CYS A 176 -3.86 -5.27 -9.98
CA CYS A 176 -2.93 -4.18 -10.11
C CYS A 176 -3.51 -3.12 -11.07
N THR A 177 -2.65 -2.24 -11.59
CA THR A 177 -3.03 -1.24 -12.62
C THR A 177 -2.96 -1.81 -14.02
N GLU A 178 -2.32 -2.98 -14.15
CA GLU A 178 -1.94 -3.61 -15.39
C GLU A 178 -2.93 -4.71 -15.80
N SER A 179 -3.55 -5.39 -14.83
CA SER A 179 -4.69 -6.30 -15.01
C SER A 179 -5.35 -6.69 -13.66
N VAL A 180 -6.44 -7.46 -13.72
CA VAL A 180 -6.91 -8.30 -12.59
C VAL A 180 -6.08 -9.59 -12.60
N VAL A 181 -5.57 -10.00 -11.44
CA VAL A 181 -4.66 -11.15 -11.32
C VAL A 181 -5.35 -12.37 -10.71
N ALA A 182 -6.22 -12.16 -9.71
CA ALA A 182 -6.93 -13.24 -9.02
C ALA A 182 -8.31 -12.80 -8.49
N VAL A 183 -9.27 -13.73 -8.44
CA VAL A 183 -10.61 -13.53 -7.86
C VAL A 183 -10.75 -14.23 -6.50
N ASN A 184 -11.39 -13.58 -5.53
CA ASN A 184 -11.76 -14.22 -4.27
C ASN A 184 -13.13 -14.89 -4.41
N LEU A 185 -13.21 -16.22 -4.29
CA LEU A 185 -14.47 -16.96 -4.36
C LEU A 185 -15.21 -17.07 -3.01
N TRP A 186 -14.62 -16.55 -1.93
CA TRP A 186 -15.06 -16.78 -0.55
C TRP A 186 -15.40 -15.48 0.17
N MET A 187 -16.67 -15.35 0.56
CA MET A 187 -17.19 -14.26 1.40
C MET A 187 -17.14 -14.61 2.90
N ASP A 188 -16.23 -15.50 3.30
CA ASP A 188 -16.07 -15.99 4.69
C ASP A 188 -15.19 -15.07 5.56
N GLY A 189 -14.42 -14.17 4.94
CA GLY A 189 -13.79 -13.03 5.61
C GLY A 189 -12.27 -13.05 5.55
N GLN A 190 -11.63 -13.57 6.61
CA GLN A 190 -10.18 -13.61 6.75
C GLN A 190 -9.71 -15.02 7.20
N PRO A 191 -8.55 -15.51 6.72
CA PRO A 191 -7.63 -14.86 5.78
C PRO A 191 -8.18 -14.82 4.34
N GLN A 192 -8.10 -13.63 3.72
CA GLN A 192 -8.43 -13.45 2.30
C GLN A 192 -7.52 -14.29 1.43
N ARG A 193 -8.10 -14.97 0.44
CA ARG A 193 -7.43 -15.87 -0.49
C ARG A 193 -8.08 -15.77 -1.86
N TYR A 194 -7.29 -15.87 -2.93
CA TYR A 194 -7.71 -15.53 -4.27
C TYR A 194 -7.26 -16.63 -5.26
N VAL A 195 -8.12 -17.02 -6.20
CA VAL A 195 -7.80 -17.95 -7.30
C VAL A 195 -7.22 -17.17 -8.47
N LEU A 196 -6.03 -17.55 -8.93
CA LEU A 196 -5.39 -16.94 -10.11
C LEU A 196 -6.26 -17.09 -11.37
N ILE A 197 -6.20 -16.10 -12.28
CA ILE A 197 -6.95 -16.11 -13.54
C ILE A 197 -5.98 -16.30 -14.72
N PRO A 198 -5.66 -17.54 -15.14
CA PRO A 198 -4.64 -17.82 -16.15
C PRO A 198 -4.98 -17.31 -17.56
N THR A 199 -6.21 -16.86 -17.81
CA THR A 199 -6.64 -16.30 -19.10
C THR A 199 -6.36 -14.80 -19.25
N GLU A 200 -6.22 -14.06 -18.14
CA GLU A 200 -6.08 -12.60 -18.15
C GLU A 200 -4.61 -12.15 -18.09
N VAL A 201 -3.75 -12.94 -17.45
CA VAL A 201 -2.33 -12.62 -17.25
C VAL A 201 -1.49 -13.90 -17.29
N LEU A 202 -0.40 -13.88 -18.05
CA LEU A 202 0.64 -14.90 -17.92
C LEU A 202 1.45 -14.59 -16.66
N THR A 203 1.36 -15.46 -15.67
CA THR A 203 2.06 -15.34 -14.38
C THR A 203 3.29 -16.25 -14.33
N GLU A 204 4.43 -15.66 -14.00
CA GLU A 204 5.65 -16.35 -13.58
C GLU A 204 5.90 -16.08 -12.08
N PHE A 205 6.68 -16.93 -11.42
CA PHE A 205 6.87 -16.93 -9.96
C PHE A 205 8.34 -17.01 -9.60
N VAL A 206 8.87 -16.01 -8.88
CA VAL A 206 10.24 -16.03 -8.34
C VAL A 206 10.19 -16.54 -6.90
N PRO A 207 10.88 -17.63 -6.52
CA PRO A 207 10.95 -18.11 -5.14
C PRO A 207 11.35 -17.02 -4.12
N GLU A 208 10.75 -17.05 -2.93
CA GLU A 208 10.91 -16.00 -1.89
C GLU A 208 12.37 -15.73 -1.48
N ASP A 209 13.21 -16.76 -1.49
CA ASP A 209 14.66 -16.72 -1.27
C ASP A 209 15.42 -16.05 -2.43
N LEU A 210 15.11 -16.42 -3.68
CA LEU A 210 15.73 -15.86 -4.89
C LEU A 210 15.28 -14.42 -5.23
N CYS A 211 14.28 -13.88 -4.52
CA CYS A 211 13.77 -12.52 -4.75
C CYS A 211 14.83 -11.41 -4.64
N ALA A 212 15.96 -11.64 -3.94
CA ALA A 212 17.05 -10.67 -3.84
C ALA A 212 17.92 -10.58 -5.12
N GLU A 213 17.87 -11.58 -5.99
CA GLU A 213 18.70 -11.66 -7.18
C GLU A 213 18.22 -10.70 -8.29
N GLU A 214 19.15 -10.32 -9.18
CA GLU A 214 18.85 -9.47 -10.34
C GLU A 214 18.06 -10.23 -11.41
N ASN A 215 18.54 -11.44 -11.76
CA ASN A 215 17.98 -12.32 -12.79
C ASN A 215 17.69 -13.74 -12.24
N PRO A 216 16.84 -13.89 -11.20
CA PRO A 216 16.49 -15.20 -10.64
C PRO A 216 15.78 -16.10 -11.65
N GLU A 217 15.87 -17.41 -11.44
CA GLU A 217 14.99 -18.34 -12.14
C GLU A 217 13.52 -18.13 -11.73
N THR A 218 12.63 -18.36 -12.68
CA THR A 218 11.17 -18.20 -12.59
C THR A 218 10.50 -19.56 -12.76
N LEU A 219 9.49 -19.83 -11.96
CA LEU A 219 8.61 -20.99 -12.11
C LEU A 219 7.31 -20.59 -12.81
N LEU A 220 6.67 -21.56 -13.46
CA LEU A 220 5.36 -21.46 -14.09
C LEU A 220 4.23 -21.80 -13.09
N ILE A 221 2.98 -21.57 -13.50
CA ILE A 221 1.79 -21.73 -12.66
C ILE A 221 1.52 -23.16 -12.21
N ASP A 222 2.09 -24.14 -12.91
CA ASP A 222 2.04 -25.58 -12.64
C ASP A 222 3.28 -26.10 -11.86
N GLU A 223 4.31 -25.27 -11.68
CA GLU A 223 5.56 -25.60 -10.98
C GLU A 223 5.58 -25.12 -9.51
N ILE A 224 4.54 -24.42 -9.04
CA ILE A 224 4.47 -23.86 -7.67
C ILE A 224 3.78 -24.80 -6.67
N GLU A 225 4.29 -24.82 -5.44
CA GLU A 225 3.88 -25.77 -4.39
C GLU A 225 3.10 -25.11 -3.25
N VAL A 226 2.13 -25.83 -2.67
CA VAL A 226 1.37 -25.39 -1.49
C VAL A 226 2.30 -25.21 -0.29
N GLY A 227 2.13 -24.09 0.42
CA GLY A 227 2.96 -23.68 1.55
C GLY A 227 4.22 -22.89 1.18
N LYS A 228 4.63 -22.89 -0.11
CA LYS A 228 5.74 -22.06 -0.58
C LYS A 228 5.29 -20.64 -0.96
N ARG A 229 6.28 -19.74 -1.02
CA ARG A 229 6.11 -18.31 -1.28
C ARG A 229 6.91 -17.86 -2.48
N TYR A 230 6.33 -16.91 -3.21
CA TYR A 230 6.84 -16.43 -4.48
C TYR A 230 6.52 -14.95 -4.70
N GLU A 231 7.46 -14.17 -5.25
CA GLU A 231 7.16 -12.88 -5.88
C GLU A 231 6.47 -13.14 -7.22
N ILE A 232 5.33 -12.47 -7.44
CA ILE A 232 4.59 -12.57 -8.71
C ILE A 232 5.22 -11.68 -9.79
N VAL A 233 5.44 -12.30 -10.95
CA VAL A 233 5.91 -11.69 -12.18
C VAL A 233 4.80 -11.76 -13.23
N LEU A 234 4.50 -10.62 -13.88
CA LEU A 234 3.33 -10.48 -14.76
C LEU A 234 3.71 -10.20 -16.22
N THR A 235 3.08 -10.90 -17.16
CA THR A 235 3.05 -10.55 -18.59
C THR A 235 1.61 -10.28 -19.03
N THR A 236 1.31 -9.03 -19.42
CA THR A 236 -0.05 -8.53 -19.65
C THR A 236 -0.24 -7.96 -21.06
N VAL A 237 -1.48 -8.02 -21.56
CA VAL A 237 -1.90 -7.33 -22.80
C VAL A 237 -1.68 -5.81 -22.74
N SER A 238 -1.59 -5.24 -21.54
CA SER A 238 -1.31 -3.84 -21.22
C SER A 238 0.15 -3.42 -21.48
N GLY A 239 0.99 -4.28 -22.05
CA GLY A 239 2.34 -3.96 -22.52
C GLY A 239 3.45 -4.07 -21.47
N PHE A 240 3.18 -4.76 -20.37
CA PHE A 240 4.21 -5.22 -19.43
C PHE A 240 4.55 -6.68 -19.72
N TYR A 241 5.84 -7.01 -19.73
CA TYR A 241 6.38 -8.34 -20.06
C TYR A 241 7.39 -8.74 -18.99
N ARG A 242 7.25 -9.92 -18.39
CA ARG A 242 8.08 -10.42 -17.28
C ARG A 242 8.27 -9.37 -16.16
N TYR A 243 7.20 -8.64 -15.84
CA TYR A 243 7.24 -7.50 -14.93
C TYR A 243 7.19 -7.96 -13.46
N ARG A 244 8.31 -7.77 -12.78
CA ARG A 244 8.48 -7.95 -11.34
C ARG A 244 7.68 -6.88 -10.60
N MET A 245 6.48 -7.25 -10.13
CA MET A 245 5.63 -6.33 -9.38
C MET A 245 6.13 -6.16 -7.94
N GLY A 246 6.85 -7.14 -7.41
CA GLY A 246 7.37 -7.15 -6.03
C GLY A 246 6.38 -7.67 -4.99
N ASP A 247 5.11 -7.95 -5.32
CA ASP A 247 4.18 -8.55 -4.36
C ASP A 247 4.53 -10.03 -4.16
N VAL A 248 4.70 -10.44 -2.90
CA VAL A 248 4.95 -11.83 -2.50
C VAL A 248 3.66 -12.47 -2.00
N VAL A 249 3.38 -13.65 -2.55
CA VAL A 249 2.22 -14.47 -2.22
C VAL A 249 2.65 -15.84 -1.70
N GLU A 250 1.77 -16.48 -0.94
CA GLU A 250 1.88 -17.87 -0.50
C GLU A 250 0.79 -18.70 -1.20
N VAL A 251 1.15 -19.85 -1.77
CA VAL A 251 0.16 -20.78 -2.34
C VAL A 251 -0.47 -21.56 -1.19
N VAL A 252 -1.78 -21.43 -1.00
CA VAL A 252 -2.51 -22.05 0.13
C VAL A 252 -3.42 -23.20 -0.30
N GLY A 253 -3.36 -23.59 -1.57
CA GLY A 253 -4.12 -24.71 -2.13
C GLY A 253 -4.37 -24.50 -3.63
N PHE A 254 -5.28 -25.29 -4.18
CA PHE A 254 -5.77 -25.18 -5.55
C PHE A 254 -7.31 -25.19 -5.55
N HIS A 255 -7.91 -24.50 -6.52
CA HIS A 255 -9.33 -24.58 -6.83
C HIS A 255 -9.46 -25.12 -8.25
N GLU A 256 -9.99 -26.33 -8.37
CA GLU A 256 -9.71 -27.21 -9.52
C GLU A 256 -8.19 -27.23 -9.81
N ASN A 257 -7.76 -26.86 -11.02
CA ASN A 257 -6.34 -26.79 -11.40
C ASN A 257 -5.72 -25.39 -11.21
N CYS A 258 -6.44 -24.40 -10.67
CA CYS A 258 -5.95 -23.02 -10.53
C CYS A 258 -5.40 -22.78 -9.11
N PRO A 259 -4.16 -22.26 -8.94
CA PRO A 259 -3.61 -22.00 -7.61
C PRO A 259 -4.42 -20.96 -6.83
N VAL A 260 -4.57 -21.21 -5.52
CA VAL A 260 -5.16 -20.29 -4.55
C VAL A 260 -4.04 -19.61 -3.78
N ILE A 261 -3.96 -18.29 -3.87
CA ILE A 261 -2.90 -17.47 -3.29
C ILE A 261 -3.39 -16.60 -2.13
N GLN A 262 -2.51 -16.35 -1.16
CA GLN A 262 -2.64 -15.29 -0.16
C GLN A 262 -1.53 -14.26 -0.34
N ILE A 263 -1.89 -12.98 -0.46
CA ILE A 263 -0.93 -11.87 -0.46
C ILE A 263 -0.33 -11.76 0.95
N LYS A 264 1.01 -11.70 1.06
CA LYS A 264 1.70 -11.54 2.36
C LYS A 264 2.30 -10.16 2.52
N TYR A 265 3.20 -9.77 1.63
CA TYR A 265 3.92 -8.49 1.68
C TYR A 265 4.37 -8.08 0.27
N ARG A 266 5.09 -6.95 0.17
CA ARG A 266 5.79 -6.53 -1.05
C ARG A 266 7.28 -6.44 -0.76
N THR A 267 8.15 -7.00 -1.60
CA THR A 267 9.61 -7.09 -1.39
C THR A 267 10.23 -5.74 -1.05
N GLY A 268 9.75 -4.66 -1.68
CA GLY A 268 10.16 -3.29 -1.37
C GLY A 268 9.71 -2.77 0.00
N GLU A 269 8.61 -3.24 0.59
CA GLU A 269 8.06 -2.71 1.86
C GLU A 269 8.69 -3.33 3.13
N LEU A 270 9.52 -4.36 3.00
CA LEU A 270 10.17 -5.04 4.13
C LEU A 270 11.35 -4.25 4.71
N LEU A 271 11.50 -4.30 6.03
CA LEU A 271 12.76 -3.99 6.70
C LEU A 271 13.71 -5.20 6.62
N ASN A 272 14.92 -4.99 6.12
CA ASN A 272 15.89 -6.06 5.90
C ASN A 272 17.34 -5.54 5.93
N LEU A 273 18.16 -6.06 6.86
CA LEU A 273 19.59 -5.72 7.01
C LEU A 273 20.50 -6.94 6.86
N ARG A 274 20.00 -8.13 7.20
CA ARG A 274 20.78 -9.40 7.23
C ARG A 274 20.04 -10.59 6.60
N SER A 275 18.91 -10.36 5.92
CA SER A 275 17.97 -11.36 5.37
C SER A 275 16.83 -11.77 6.32
N GLU A 276 16.59 -11.01 7.39
CA GLU A 276 15.50 -11.29 8.32
C GLU A 276 14.10 -10.97 7.76
N LYS A 277 13.96 -10.04 6.81
CA LYS A 277 12.68 -9.72 6.12
C LYS A 277 11.50 -9.34 7.07
N ILE A 278 11.71 -8.40 7.99
CA ILE A 278 10.64 -7.93 8.91
C ILE A 278 9.56 -7.17 8.14
N ASP A 279 8.31 -7.60 8.26
CA ASP A 279 7.17 -6.96 7.60
C ASP A 279 6.53 -5.79 8.40
N LYS A 280 5.69 -5.02 7.70
CA LYS A 280 4.98 -3.85 8.25
C LYS A 280 3.95 -4.16 9.34
N LEU A 281 3.43 -5.39 9.42
CA LEU A 281 2.53 -5.83 10.49
C LEU A 281 3.34 -6.11 11.77
N VAL A 282 4.49 -6.79 11.67
CA VAL A 282 5.40 -7.00 12.81
C VAL A 282 5.88 -5.65 13.36
N VAL A 283 6.31 -4.72 12.49
CA VAL A 283 6.69 -3.35 12.91
C VAL A 283 5.50 -2.63 13.57
N ASN A 284 4.31 -2.68 12.96
CA ASN A 284 3.11 -2.05 13.55
C ASN A 284 2.78 -2.62 14.93
N ASN A 285 2.82 -3.94 15.10
CA ASN A 285 2.55 -4.60 16.38
C ASN A 285 3.58 -4.21 17.45
N ALA A 286 4.86 -4.12 17.09
CA ALA A 286 5.91 -3.68 17.99
C ALA A 286 5.75 -2.21 18.42
N ILE A 287 5.23 -1.36 17.53
CA ILE A 287 4.82 0.00 17.87
C ILE A 287 3.64 0.00 18.85
N GLN A 288 2.60 -0.83 18.63
CA GLN A 288 1.45 -0.90 19.54
C GLN A 288 1.81 -1.41 20.95
N GLU A 289 2.66 -2.44 21.06
CA GLU A 289 3.16 -2.92 22.37
C GLU A 289 4.01 -1.84 23.08
N SER A 290 4.78 -1.05 22.32
CA SER A 290 5.54 0.08 22.88
C SER A 290 4.62 1.21 23.37
N LEU A 291 3.62 1.61 22.58
CA LEU A 291 2.64 2.65 22.93
C LEU A 291 1.82 2.30 24.17
N GLY A 292 1.46 1.03 24.36
CA GLY A 292 0.81 0.56 25.60
C GLY A 292 1.65 0.78 26.88
N ASN A 293 2.93 1.14 26.74
CA ASN A 293 3.86 1.47 27.80
C ASN A 293 4.34 2.94 27.75
N TRP A 294 3.78 3.78 26.89
CA TRP A 294 4.07 5.21 26.77
C TRP A 294 2.86 6.03 27.27
N PRO A 295 2.80 6.40 28.56
CA PRO A 295 1.60 6.99 29.15
C PRO A 295 1.28 8.37 28.57
N GLY A 296 0.02 8.59 28.19
CA GLY A 296 -0.44 9.86 27.62
C GLY A 296 -0.02 10.11 26.16
N VAL A 297 0.43 9.09 25.44
CA VAL A 297 0.91 9.23 24.05
C VAL A 297 -0.07 8.63 23.05
N THR A 298 -0.60 9.47 22.17
CA THR A 298 -1.27 9.04 20.93
C THR A 298 -0.29 9.11 19.76
N LEU A 299 -0.25 8.06 18.93
CA LEU A 299 0.50 8.05 17.67
C LEU A 299 -0.34 8.63 16.54
N VAL A 300 0.17 9.67 15.88
CA VAL A 300 -0.41 10.27 14.66
C VAL A 300 -0.04 9.42 13.45
N GLU A 301 1.25 9.26 13.18
CA GLU A 301 1.75 8.48 12.05
C GLU A 301 3.18 7.96 12.27
N TRP A 302 3.57 6.92 11.52
CA TRP A 302 4.91 6.31 11.58
C TRP A 302 5.49 5.91 10.21
N THR A 303 6.81 5.89 10.11
CA THR A 303 7.58 5.23 9.03
C THR A 303 8.92 4.73 9.57
N CYS A 304 9.50 3.70 8.95
CA CYS A 304 10.84 3.20 9.28
C CYS A 304 11.85 3.41 8.15
N ALA A 305 13.13 3.22 8.46
CA ALA A 305 14.24 3.21 7.50
C ALA A 305 15.38 2.29 7.97
N GLU A 306 16.28 1.92 7.06
CA GLU A 306 17.50 1.16 7.33
C GLU A 306 18.70 2.11 7.47
N SER A 307 19.57 1.89 8.46
CA SER A 307 20.69 2.80 8.73
C SER A 307 21.65 3.04 7.55
N PRO A 308 21.92 2.11 6.59
CA PRO A 308 22.69 2.41 5.38
C PRO A 308 22.20 3.63 4.59
N LEU A 309 20.89 3.92 4.58
CA LEU A 309 20.33 5.10 3.90
C LEU A 309 20.79 6.44 4.53
N MET A 310 21.25 6.44 5.78
CA MET A 310 21.85 7.63 6.42
C MET A 310 23.20 7.97 5.79
N TYR A 311 24.00 6.95 5.48
CA TYR A 311 25.43 7.07 5.19
C TYR A 311 25.73 7.26 3.71
N GLY A 312 24.92 6.63 2.83
CA GLY A 312 25.10 6.70 1.37
C GLY A 312 26.33 5.94 0.87
N ASP A 313 26.77 6.24 -0.35
CA ASP A 313 27.80 5.49 -1.07
C ASP A 313 29.25 5.85 -0.63
N GLN A 314 29.49 5.81 0.69
CA GLN A 314 30.80 6.04 1.29
C GLN A 314 31.60 4.73 1.37
N GLU A 315 32.55 4.55 0.45
CA GLU A 315 33.43 3.37 0.42
C GLU A 315 34.30 3.24 1.68
N GLY A 316 34.54 2.00 2.11
CA GLY A 316 35.57 1.66 3.11
C GLY A 316 35.22 1.93 4.57
N VAL A 317 34.05 2.51 4.89
CA VAL A 317 33.63 2.79 6.27
C VAL A 317 32.73 1.66 6.81
N GLN A 318 33.02 1.17 8.00
CA GLN A 318 32.17 0.21 8.71
C GLN A 318 31.09 0.96 9.52
N TYR A 319 29.82 0.64 9.25
CA TYR A 319 28.67 1.27 9.91
C TYR A 319 27.88 0.30 10.80
N ASP A 320 27.32 0.83 11.88
CA ASP A 320 26.30 0.15 12.68
C ASP A 320 25.05 -0.10 11.80
N MET A 321 24.63 -1.36 11.71
CA MET A 321 23.38 -1.75 11.05
C MET A 321 22.24 -1.71 12.07
N TYR A 322 21.26 -0.84 11.89
CA TYR A 322 20.08 -0.72 12.77
C TYR A 322 18.87 -0.17 12.02
N TYR A 323 17.69 -0.36 12.59
CA TYR A 323 16.47 0.26 12.11
C TYR A 323 16.23 1.61 12.75
N LEU A 324 15.79 2.56 11.93
CA LEU A 324 15.22 3.83 12.35
C LEU A 324 13.69 3.68 12.35
N LEU A 325 13.04 4.06 13.43
CA LEU A 325 11.59 4.27 13.49
C LEU A 325 11.34 5.75 13.76
N PHE A 326 10.66 6.42 12.84
CA PHE A 326 10.16 7.78 13.02
C PHE A 326 8.69 7.73 13.46
N VAL A 327 8.36 8.41 14.56
CA VAL A 327 6.99 8.56 15.07
C VAL A 327 6.62 10.03 15.26
N GLU A 328 5.44 10.41 14.80
CA GLU A 328 4.80 11.68 15.14
C GLU A 328 3.67 11.43 16.13
N LEU A 329 3.61 12.26 17.16
CA LEU A 329 2.73 12.12 18.32
C LEU A 329 1.83 13.36 18.43
N GLU A 330 0.64 13.23 19.00
CA GLU A 330 -0.31 14.36 19.11
C GLU A 330 0.22 15.51 19.98
N ALA A 331 1.11 15.20 20.91
CA ALA A 331 1.81 16.16 21.76
C ALA A 331 3.32 15.93 21.70
N GLU A 332 4.12 16.98 21.88
CA GLU A 332 5.57 16.85 22.05
C GLU A 332 5.87 16.18 23.40
N VAL A 333 6.34 14.93 23.36
CA VAL A 333 6.62 14.10 24.54
C VAL A 333 8.05 13.58 24.49
N LEU A 334 8.84 13.89 25.53
CA LEU A 334 10.20 13.38 25.69
C LEU A 334 10.18 11.94 26.25
N LEU A 335 10.27 10.95 25.36
CA LEU A 335 10.43 9.54 25.77
C LEU A 335 11.85 9.26 26.24
N SER A 336 11.98 8.66 27.44
CA SER A 336 13.27 8.18 27.96
C SER A 336 13.86 7.07 27.08
N SER A 337 15.19 6.88 27.13
CA SER A 337 15.87 5.79 26.41
C SER A 337 15.29 4.42 26.76
N LYS A 338 14.82 4.22 28.00
CA LYS A 338 14.14 2.99 28.43
C LYS A 338 12.82 2.79 27.69
N GLN A 339 12.02 3.84 27.48
CA GLN A 339 10.77 3.76 26.70
C GLN A 339 11.04 3.52 25.21
N LYS A 340 12.07 4.16 24.64
CA LYS A 340 12.49 3.95 23.24
C LYS A 340 12.95 2.49 23.00
N SER A 341 13.71 1.92 23.94
CA SER A 341 14.18 0.51 23.87
C SER A 341 13.06 -0.56 23.87
N LEU A 342 11.81 -0.19 24.17
CA LEU A 342 10.68 -1.13 24.12
C LEU A 342 10.37 -1.59 22.70
N PHE A 343 10.61 -0.74 21.70
CA PHE A 343 10.41 -1.09 20.30
C PHE A 343 11.37 -2.19 19.84
N ASP A 344 12.67 -2.07 20.14
CA ASP A 344 13.66 -3.11 19.86
C ASP A 344 13.29 -4.43 20.55
N LYS A 345 12.91 -4.37 21.83
CA LYS A 345 12.52 -5.55 22.63
C LYS A 345 11.26 -6.23 22.08
N SER A 346 10.29 -5.46 21.59
CA SER A 346 9.07 -6.02 21.00
C SER A 346 9.32 -6.58 19.60
N LEU A 347 10.14 -5.94 18.76
CA LEU A 347 10.60 -6.52 17.49
C LEU A 347 11.32 -7.85 17.73
N ARG A 348 12.26 -7.89 18.68
CA ARG A 348 12.97 -9.12 19.09
C ARG A 348 12.01 -10.22 19.52
N LYS A 349 11.07 -9.90 20.43
CA LYS A 349 10.01 -10.82 20.89
C LYS A 349 9.12 -11.37 19.76
N GLN A 350 8.92 -10.61 18.68
CA GLN A 350 8.01 -10.96 17.59
C GLN A 350 8.72 -11.54 16.34
N HIS A 351 10.05 -11.47 16.25
CA HIS A 351 10.76 -11.79 15.03
C HIS A 351 12.10 -12.51 15.29
N GLU A 352 12.07 -13.85 15.23
CA GLU A 352 13.19 -14.74 15.61
C GLU A 352 14.52 -14.39 14.93
N PHE A 353 14.55 -14.22 13.60
CA PHE A 353 15.78 -13.84 12.89
C PHE A 353 16.34 -12.47 13.32
N TYR A 354 15.46 -11.53 13.74
CA TYR A 354 15.91 -10.24 14.23
C TYR A 354 16.49 -10.38 15.63
N ASP A 355 15.85 -11.14 16.53
CA ASP A 355 16.43 -11.46 17.84
C ASP A 355 17.79 -12.17 17.72
N HIS A 356 17.93 -13.09 16.78
CA HIS A 356 19.20 -13.74 16.48
C HIS A 356 20.29 -12.74 16.07
N TYR A 357 20.06 -11.92 15.04
CA TYR A 357 21.04 -10.93 14.58
C TYR A 357 21.34 -9.83 15.61
N ARG A 358 20.34 -9.46 16.43
CA ARG A 358 20.47 -8.57 17.60
C ARG A 358 21.21 -9.21 18.78
N THR A 359 21.27 -10.53 18.87
CA THR A 359 22.01 -11.28 19.91
C THR A 359 23.46 -11.50 19.52
N ILE A 360 23.73 -11.85 18.25
CA ILE A 360 25.12 -11.98 17.75
C ILE A 360 25.78 -10.64 17.39
N GLY A 361 25.09 -9.52 17.62
CA GLY A 361 25.62 -8.17 17.44
C GLY A 361 25.83 -7.71 15.98
N THR A 362 25.30 -8.46 15.00
CA THR A 362 25.38 -8.08 13.57
C THR A 362 24.34 -7.03 13.18
N ILE A 363 23.36 -6.78 14.06
CA ILE A 363 22.42 -5.66 14.06
C ILE A 363 22.38 -5.02 15.47
N CYS A 364 22.44 -3.69 15.51
CA CYS A 364 22.39 -2.85 16.71
C CYS A 364 20.94 -2.50 17.11
N GLU A 365 20.74 -1.85 18.26
CA GLU A 365 19.41 -1.51 18.78
C GLU A 365 18.63 -0.58 17.84
N ALA A 366 17.37 -0.93 17.54
CA ALA A 366 16.49 -0.09 16.75
C ALA A 366 16.20 1.25 17.46
N ARG A 367 16.38 2.35 16.74
CA ARG A 367 16.32 3.71 17.28
C ARG A 367 14.96 4.34 16.99
N VAL A 368 14.26 4.73 18.05
CA VAL A 368 12.99 5.46 17.97
C VAL A 368 13.26 6.97 18.00
N MET A 369 13.02 7.63 16.89
CA MET A 369 13.15 9.07 16.69
C MET A 369 11.77 9.72 16.75
N ILE A 370 11.62 10.76 17.57
CA ILE A 370 10.36 11.50 17.68
C ILE A 370 10.47 12.71 16.76
N VAL A 371 9.50 12.91 15.86
CA VAL A 371 9.47 14.07 14.97
C VAL A 371 8.38 15.05 15.36
N ARG A 372 8.63 16.34 15.11
CA ARG A 372 7.71 17.45 15.41
C ARG A 372 6.33 17.24 14.74
N PRO A 373 5.23 17.70 15.36
CA PRO A 373 3.91 17.70 14.72
C PRO A 373 3.91 18.35 13.32
N GLY A 374 3.22 17.73 12.37
CA GLY A 374 3.18 18.13 10.96
C GLY A 374 4.39 17.70 10.12
N SER A 375 5.30 16.87 10.64
CA SER A 375 6.46 16.39 9.88
C SER A 375 6.08 15.34 8.85
N PHE A 376 5.13 14.46 9.15
CA PHE A 376 4.57 13.54 8.16
C PHE A 376 3.78 14.29 7.07
N LYS A 377 3.16 15.43 7.38
CA LYS A 377 2.56 16.31 6.35
C LYS A 377 3.64 16.87 5.40
N LYS A 378 4.79 17.32 5.92
CA LYS A 378 5.93 17.76 5.10
C LYS A 378 6.52 16.61 4.27
N LEU A 379 6.59 15.39 4.81
CA LEU A 379 7.02 14.20 4.08
C LEU A 379 6.06 13.86 2.94
N GLN A 380 4.74 13.96 3.18
CA GLN A 380 3.72 13.82 2.13
C GLN A 380 3.89 14.89 1.05
N GLU A 381 4.01 16.17 1.43
CA GLU A 381 4.20 17.28 0.49
C GLU A 381 5.49 17.10 -0.34
N PHE A 382 6.59 16.70 0.29
CA PHE A 382 7.85 16.39 -0.40
C PHE A 382 7.71 15.23 -1.39
N ILE A 383 7.10 14.11 -1.00
CA ILE A 383 6.93 12.95 -1.90
C ILE A 383 5.94 13.28 -3.03
N VAL A 384 4.87 14.02 -2.76
CA VAL A 384 3.92 14.47 -3.79
C VAL A 384 4.57 15.44 -4.77
N ALA A 385 5.46 16.34 -4.31
CA ALA A 385 6.20 17.26 -5.19
C ALA A 385 7.32 16.57 -6.00
N ASN A 386 7.93 15.52 -5.46
CA ASN A 386 9.02 14.76 -6.12
C ASN A 386 8.54 13.44 -6.76
N SER A 387 7.24 13.32 -7.01
CA SER A 387 6.63 12.23 -7.78
C SER A 387 5.40 12.75 -8.54
N THR A 388 4.63 11.86 -9.17
CA THR A 388 3.33 12.20 -9.75
C THR A 388 2.16 11.59 -8.96
N ALA A 389 2.40 11.23 -7.69
CA ALA A 389 1.37 10.70 -6.81
C ALA A 389 0.33 11.79 -6.46
N SER A 390 -0.85 11.72 -7.08
CA SER A 390 -1.94 12.65 -6.75
C SER A 390 -2.30 12.58 -5.27
N TYR A 391 -2.52 13.73 -4.63
CA TYR A 391 -2.77 13.86 -3.18
C TYR A 391 -3.86 12.88 -2.67
N ASN A 392 -4.94 12.72 -3.44
CA ASN A 392 -6.07 11.84 -3.10
C ASN A 392 -5.72 10.35 -3.07
N GLN A 393 -4.66 9.93 -3.78
CA GLN A 393 -4.17 8.54 -3.81
C GLN A 393 -2.95 8.30 -2.92
N PHE A 394 -2.37 9.37 -2.34
CA PHE A 394 -1.19 9.25 -1.50
C PHE A 394 -1.48 8.40 -0.26
N LYS A 395 -0.62 7.40 -0.02
CA LYS A 395 -0.47 6.68 1.24
C LYS A 395 0.91 7.02 1.78
N MET A 396 1.03 7.21 3.09
CA MET A 396 2.34 7.36 3.71
C MET A 396 3.17 6.10 3.45
N PRO A 397 4.41 6.20 2.93
CA PRO A 397 5.29 5.04 2.87
C PRO A 397 5.54 4.56 4.30
N LYS A 398 5.56 3.25 4.51
CA LYS A 398 5.93 2.65 5.80
C LYS A 398 7.40 2.33 5.94
N LYS A 399 8.12 2.26 4.82
CA LYS A 399 9.57 2.22 4.72
C LYS A 399 10.04 3.36 3.82
N LEU A 400 11.10 4.07 4.21
CA LEU A 400 11.76 5.07 3.38
C LEU A 400 12.81 4.40 2.48
N HIS A 401 12.98 4.93 1.26
CA HIS A 401 13.81 4.32 0.22
C HIS A 401 14.97 5.20 -0.27
N THR A 402 14.98 6.48 0.07
CA THR A 402 16.00 7.43 -0.40
C THR A 402 16.59 8.18 0.77
N LYS A 403 17.89 8.45 0.71
CA LYS A 403 18.58 9.30 1.69
C LYS A 403 17.87 10.64 1.89
N ALA A 404 17.40 11.29 0.80
CA ALA A 404 16.64 12.54 0.88
C ALA A 404 15.37 12.45 1.75
N THR A 405 14.60 11.36 1.66
CA THR A 405 13.43 11.17 2.53
C THR A 405 13.81 10.89 4.00
N VAL A 406 14.93 10.23 4.25
CA VAL A 406 15.42 9.96 5.62
C VAL A 406 15.98 11.25 6.24
N ASP A 407 16.80 12.01 5.50
CA ASP A 407 17.37 13.29 5.92
C ASP A 407 16.27 14.33 6.24
N LEU A 408 15.17 14.35 5.46
CA LEU A 408 14.01 15.19 5.75
C LEU A 408 13.37 14.84 7.12
N MET A 409 13.18 13.56 7.40
CA MET A 409 12.63 13.12 8.69
C MET A 409 13.63 13.37 9.84
N MET A 410 14.91 13.11 9.63
CA MET A 410 15.98 13.42 10.60
C MET A 410 16.05 14.91 10.93
N SER A 411 15.89 15.81 9.94
CA SER A 411 15.82 17.27 10.19
C SER A 411 14.62 17.70 11.04
N SER A 412 13.61 16.83 11.15
CA SER A 412 12.38 17.08 11.91
C SER A 412 12.39 16.52 13.33
N VAL A 413 13.42 15.76 13.72
CA VAL A 413 13.57 15.11 15.02
C VAL A 413 13.65 16.14 16.17
N THR A 414 13.12 15.78 17.34
CA THR A 414 13.05 16.61 18.55
C THR A 414 14.08 16.26 19.64
N ASP A 415 14.75 15.12 19.51
CA ASP A 415 15.56 14.46 20.55
C ASP A 415 17.04 14.27 20.17
#